data_AF-A0A6N8JLC9-F1
#
_entry.id   AF-A0A6N8JLC9-F1
#
_cell.length_a   1.000
_cell.length_b   1.000
_cell.length_c   1.000
_cell.angle_alpha   90.00
_cell.angle_beta   90.00
_cell.angle_gamma   90.00
#
_symmetry.space_group_name_H-M   'P 1'
#
loop_
_entity.id
_entity.type
_entity.pdbx_description
1 polymer ?
#
loop_
_entity_poly.entity_id
_entity_poly.type
_entity_poly.pdbx_seq_one_letter_code
_entity_poly.pdbx_strand_id
1 'polypeptide(L)'
;MAPAFSAYFVAFTEATGVIFLILGLGTRIIAIPLMITMLVAIRTIHWANGFEAGNNGFEIPLYYLLMLLVLLIYGAGRFSLDRIIDKKLKK
;
A
#
# COMPACT_ATOMS: atom_id res chain seq x y z
N MET A 1 -11.49 21.53 -10.33
CA MET A 1 -10.26 22.16 -9.78
C MET A 1 -10.23 21.78 -8.30
N ALA A 2 -9.33 20.99 -7.73
CA ALA A 2 -7.97 20.61 -8.14
C ALA A 2 -7.70 19.12 -7.85
N PRO A 3 -8.06 18.20 -8.77
CA PRO A 3 -7.65 16.79 -8.66
C PRO A 3 -6.12 16.62 -8.60
N ALA A 4 -5.35 17.62 -9.09
CA ALA A 4 -3.90 17.64 -9.01
C ALA A 4 -3.35 17.67 -7.57
N PHE A 5 -4.03 18.36 -6.64
CA PHE A 5 -3.52 18.49 -5.26
C PHE A 5 -3.68 17.18 -4.49
N SER A 6 -4.86 16.55 -4.58
CA SER A 6 -5.10 15.22 -4.01
C SER A 6 -4.23 14.15 -4.68
N ALA A 7 -4.03 14.23 -6.00
CA ALA A 7 -3.15 13.31 -6.72
C ALA A 7 -1.69 13.43 -6.28
N TYR A 8 -1.17 14.65 -6.07
CA TYR A 8 0.20 14.84 -5.56
C TYR A 8 0.37 14.28 -4.15
N PHE A 9 -0.62 14.47 -3.29
CA PHE A 9 -0.58 13.96 -1.91
C PHE A 9 -0.62 12.42 -1.87
N VAL A 10 -1.44 11.81 -2.72
CA VAL A 10 -1.50 10.37 -2.93
C VAL A 10 -0.19 9.84 -3.48
N ALA A 11 0.35 10.46 -4.54
CA ALA A 11 1.62 10.06 -5.15
C ALA A 11 2.79 10.15 -4.17
N PHE A 12 2.85 11.20 -3.36
CA PHE A 12 3.89 11.35 -2.34
C PHE A 12 3.75 10.28 -1.24
N THR A 13 2.52 9.98 -0.84
CA THR A 13 2.21 8.95 0.15
C THR A 13 2.49 7.54 -0.38
N GLU A 14 2.23 7.26 -1.66
CA GLU A 14 2.59 6.00 -2.31
C GLU A 14 4.09 5.85 -2.45
N ALA A 15 4.79 6.86 -2.96
CA ALA A 15 6.24 6.81 -3.14
C ALA A 15 6.96 6.60 -1.80
N THR A 16 6.59 7.39 -0.80
CA THR A 16 7.16 7.26 0.55
C THR A 16 6.76 5.93 1.18
N GLY A 17 5.48 5.55 1.08
CA GLY A 17 4.97 4.31 1.64
C GLY A 17 5.63 3.06 1.06
N VAL A 18 5.80 2.98 -0.26
CA VAL A 18 6.47 1.84 -0.90
C VAL A 18 7.92 1.72 -0.42
N ILE A 19 8.65 2.84 -0.26
CA ILE A 19 10.03 2.83 0.26
C ILE A 19 10.07 2.27 1.68
N PHE A 20 9.21 2.75 2.58
CA PHE A 20 9.15 2.24 3.96
C PHE A 20 8.72 0.77 4.03
N LEU A 21 7.81 0.35 3.14
CA LEU A 21 7.32 -1.03 3.08
C LEU A 21 8.41 -1.99 2.57
N ILE A 22 9.21 -1.60 1.57
CA ILE A 22 10.39 -2.35 1.10
C ILE A 22 11.44 -2.46 2.20
N LEU A 23 11.71 -1.35 2.91
CA LEU A 23 12.63 -1.34 4.05
C LEU A 23 12.09 -2.15 5.24
N GLY A 24 10.80 -2.49 5.23
CA GLY A 24 10.14 -3.20 6.32
C GLY A 24 10.00 -2.37 7.59
N LEU A 25 10.19 -1.05 7.52
CA LEU A 25 10.08 -0.12 8.64
C LEU A 25 8.62 0.33 8.81
N GLY A 26 8.00 0.03 9.95
CA GLY A 26 6.63 0.45 10.25
C GLY A 26 5.58 -0.06 9.26
N THR A 27 5.74 -1.27 8.70
CA THR A 27 4.88 -1.79 7.62
C THR A 27 3.39 -1.75 7.91
N ARG A 28 2.97 -1.89 9.18
CA ARG A 28 1.57 -1.78 9.58
C ARG A 28 1.02 -0.36 9.40
N ILE A 29 1.80 0.66 9.75
CA ILE A 29 1.39 2.07 9.65
C ILE A 29 1.29 2.47 8.17
N ILE A 30 2.20 1.94 7.35
CA ILE A 30 2.31 2.28 5.92
C ILE A 30 1.34 1.47 5.03
N ALA A 31 0.97 0.26 5.45
CA ALA A 31 -0.04 -0.53 4.73
C ALA A 31 -1.42 0.16 4.75
N ILE A 32 -1.77 0.89 5.82
CA ILE A 32 -3.05 1.60 5.95
C ILE A 32 -3.26 2.64 4.82
N PRO A 33 -2.37 3.62 4.60
CA PRO A 33 -2.55 4.58 3.52
C PRO A 33 -2.52 3.90 2.14
N LEU A 34 -1.70 2.87 1.91
CA LEU A 34 -1.68 2.13 0.64
C LEU A 34 -2.98 1.36 0.37
N MET A 35 -3.64 0.81 1.39
CA MET A 35 -4.97 0.22 1.21
C MET A 35 -6.00 1.28 0.80
N ILE A 36 -5.91 2.49 1.39
CA ILE A 36 -6.81 3.59 1.04
C ILE A 36 -6.60 4.01 -0.42
N THR A 37 -5.36 4.10 -0.91
CA THR A 37 -5.12 4.45 -2.32
C THR A 37 -5.67 3.40 -3.28
N MET A 38 -5.55 2.11 -2.95
CA MET A 38 -6.16 1.03 -3.73
C MET A 38 -7.69 1.12 -3.73
N LEU A 39 -8.34 1.43 -2.61
CA LEU A 39 -9.80 1.65 -2.55
C LEU A 39 -10.23 2.85 -3.41
N VAL A 40 -9.47 3.94 -3.37
CA VAL A 40 -9.72 5.12 -4.22
C VAL A 40 -9.56 4.75 -5.69
N ALA A 41 -8.49 4.06 -6.08
CA ALA A 41 -8.23 3.63 -7.44
C ALA A 41 -9.32 2.70 -8.01
N ILE A 42 -9.85 1.80 -7.17
CA ILE A 42 -10.99 0.94 -7.54
C ILE A 42 -12.21 1.81 -7.84
N ARG A 43 -12.54 2.75 -6.95
CA ARG A 43 -13.74 3.59 -7.09
C ARG A 43 -13.65 4.60 -8.24
N THR A 44 -12.47 5.12 -8.55
CA THR A 44 -12.29 6.18 -9.54
C THR A 44 -12.14 5.68 -10.97
N ILE A 45 -11.38 4.60 -11.17
CA ILE A 45 -10.97 4.15 -12.52
C ILE A 45 -11.58 2.80 -12.85
N HIS A 46 -11.50 1.84 -11.92
CA HIS A 46 -11.79 0.44 -12.25
C HIS A 46 -13.27 0.05 -12.06
N TRP A 47 -14.04 0.86 -11.33
CA TRP A 47 -15.48 0.63 -11.12
C TRP A 47 -16.28 0.62 -12.42
N ALA A 48 -15.88 1.43 -13.40
CA ALA A 48 -16.52 1.50 -14.71
C ALA A 48 -16.09 0.37 -15.67
N ASN A 49 -14.96 -0.29 -15.39
CA ASN A 49 -14.33 -1.25 -16.29
C ASN A 49 -14.66 -2.72 -15.96
N GLY A 50 -15.45 -2.97 -14.92
CA GLY A 50 -15.82 -4.31 -14.49
C GLY A 50 -14.73 -5.05 -13.72
N PHE A 51 -14.85 -6.37 -13.60
CA PHE A 51 -13.92 -7.21 -12.81
C PHE A 51 -12.64 -7.51 -13.59
N GLU A 52 -12.76 -7.87 -14.87
CA GLU A 52 -11.67 -8.45 -15.66
C GLU A 52 -10.42 -7.56 -15.80
N ALA A 53 -9.27 -8.10 -15.39
CA ALA A 53 -7.96 -7.46 -15.54
C ALA A 53 -7.62 -7.13 -17.01
N GLY A 54 -8.08 -7.94 -17.96
CA GLY A 54 -7.89 -7.72 -19.39
C GLY A 54 -8.52 -6.42 -19.91
N ASN A 55 -9.53 -5.89 -19.22
CA ASN A 55 -10.24 -4.65 -19.57
C ASN A 55 -9.92 -3.49 -18.61
N ASN A 56 -8.81 -3.54 -17.87
CA ASN A 56 -8.51 -2.59 -16.78
C ASN A 56 -9.56 -2.63 -15.65
N GLY A 57 -10.10 -3.81 -15.35
CA GLY A 57 -11.00 -4.07 -14.24
C GLY A 57 -10.30 -4.14 -12.88
N PHE A 58 -11.07 -4.18 -11.80
CA PHE A 58 -10.56 -4.00 -10.44
C PHE A 58 -9.87 -5.23 -9.80
N GLU A 59 -9.72 -6.33 -10.54
CA GLU A 59 -9.02 -7.55 -10.09
C GLU A 59 -7.61 -7.28 -9.54
N ILE A 60 -6.77 -6.55 -10.29
CA ILE A 60 -5.38 -6.28 -9.89
C ILE A 60 -5.33 -5.45 -8.59
N PRO A 61 -6.05 -4.31 -8.48
CA PRO A 61 -6.18 -3.59 -7.21
C PRO A 61 -6.69 -4.43 -6.05
N LEU A 62 -7.62 -5.38 -6.30
CA LEU A 62 -8.15 -6.27 -5.28
C LEU A 62 -7.08 -7.21 -4.73
N TYR A 63 -6.26 -7.80 -5.59
CA TYR A 63 -5.13 -8.62 -5.17
C TYR A 63 -4.11 -7.83 -4.34
N TYR A 64 -3.81 -6.59 -4.75
CA TYR A 64 -2.95 -5.70 -3.95
C TYR A 64 -3.53 -5.41 -2.57
N LEU A 65 -4.84 -5.15 -2.49
CA LEU A 65 -5.53 -4.92 -1.22
C LEU A 65 -5.45 -6.14 -0.30
N LEU A 66 -5.66 -7.35 -0.84
CA LEU A 66 -5.51 -8.60 -0.07
C LEU A 66 -4.07 -8.81 0.42
N MET A 67 -3.09 -8.54 -0.44
CA MET A 67 -1.67 -8.65 -0.07
C MET A 67 -1.29 -7.67 1.05
N LEU A 68 -1.75 -6.42 0.94
CA LEU A 68 -1.56 -5.39 1.98
C LEU A 68 -2.26 -5.78 3.29
N LEU A 69 -3.43 -6.42 3.22
CA LEU A 69 -4.16 -6.91 4.39
C LEU A 69 -3.39 -8.04 5.10
N VAL A 70 -2.80 -8.97 4.34
CA VAL A 70 -1.88 -9.98 4.89
C VAL A 70 -0.69 -9.32 5.58
N LEU A 71 -0.07 -8.31 4.96
CA LEU A 71 1.03 -7.55 5.56
C LEU A 71 0.61 -6.76 6.81
N LEU A 72 -0.63 -6.30 6.88
CA LEU A 72 -1.16 -5.62 8.06
C LEU A 72 -1.34 -6.59 9.24
N ILE A 73 -1.89 -7.79 8.98
CA ILE A 73 -2.09 -8.81 10.01
C ILE A 73 -0.75 -9.41 10.47
N TYR A 74 0.02 -9.97 9.53
CA TYR A 74 1.26 -10.70 9.83
C TYR A 74 2.46 -9.77 10.08
N GLY A 75 2.38 -8.50 9.66
CA GLY A 75 3.45 -7.53 9.84
C GLY A 75 4.62 -7.71 8.86
N ALA A 76 5.66 -6.89 9.04
CA ALA A 76 6.91 -7.02 8.31
C ALA A 76 7.60 -8.32 8.73
N GLY A 77 7.79 -9.25 7.79
CA GLY A 77 8.38 -10.57 8.06
C GLY A 77 9.80 -10.52 8.68
N ARG A 78 10.41 -11.69 8.87
CA ARG A 78 11.71 -11.89 9.55
C ARG A 78 12.92 -11.07 9.03
N PHE A 79 12.82 -10.48 7.84
CA PHE A 79 13.86 -9.64 7.22
C PHE A 79 13.61 -8.13 7.36
N SER A 80 12.61 -7.71 8.12
CA SER A 80 12.31 -6.28 8.30
C SER A 80 13.43 -5.55 9.04
N LEU A 81 13.79 -4.35 8.56
CA LEU A 81 14.75 -3.49 9.26
C LEU A 81 14.24 -3.11 10.65
N ASP A 82 12.91 -3.05 10.85
CA ASP A 82 12.27 -2.85 12.16
C ASP A 82 12.80 -3.83 13.21
N ARG A 83 12.91 -5.12 12.86
CA ARG A 83 13.37 -6.16 13.79
C ARG A 83 14.89 -6.15 13.97
N ILE A 84 15.64 -5.72 12.96
CA ILE A 84 17.10 -5.55 13.04
C ILE A 84 17.45 -4.37 13.94
N ILE A 85 16.73 -3.25 13.81
CA ILE A 85 16.90 -2.04 14.64
C ILE A 85 16.46 -2.30 16.07
N ASP A 86 15.32 -2.96 16.30
CA ASP A 86 14.85 -3.34 17.64
C ASP A 86 15.86 -4.28 18.35
N LYS A 87 16.37 -5.29 17.65
CA LYS A 87 17.43 -6.16 18.20
C LYS A 87 18.73 -5.42 18.52
N LYS A 88 19.04 -4.34 17.79
CA LYS A 88 20.28 -3.56 17.98
C LYS A 88 20.14 -2.52 19.09
N LEU A 89 18.93 -2.04 19.38
CA LEU A 89 18.61 -1.14 20.48
C LEU A 89 18.43 -1.85 21.82
N LYS A 90 18.02 -3.13 21.79
CA LYS A 90 17.88 -3.98 22.99
C LYS A 90 19.16 -4.72 23.41
N LYS A 91 20.28 -4.49 22.72
CA LYS A 91 21.59 -5.09 23.00
C LYS A 91 22.55 -4.00 23.45
#